data_AF-A0A5K3FNW9-F1
#
_entry.id   AF-A0A5K3FNW9-F1
#
_cell.length_a   1.000
_cell.length_b   1.000
_cell.length_c   1.000
_cell.angle_alpha   90.00
_cell.angle_beta   90.00
_cell.angle_gamma   90.00
#
_symmetry.space_group_name_H-M   'P 1'
#
loop_
_entity.id
_entity.type
_entity.pdbx_description
1 polymer ?
#
loop_
_entity_poly.entity_id
_entity_poly.type
_entity_poly.pdbx_seq_one_letter_code
_entity_poly.pdbx_strand_id
1 'polypeptide(L)'
;MPLTTLCYHVIDNPTERSKEAIVQGIMEFADTDTICFRVESPEELLSEQNSEWDPVLDFIEKKYNFRPPVTSGFSLTPLSPGSRELISRHLLAYNRWGLVG
;
A
#
# COMPACT_ATOMS: atom_id res chain seq x y z
N MET A 1 -21.43 8.72 -11.13
CA MET A 1 -20.90 9.94 -10.48
C MET A 1 -19.92 9.50 -9.39
N PRO A 2 -18.62 9.33 -9.72
CA PRO A 2 -17.67 8.63 -8.84
C PRO A 2 -17.48 9.32 -7.48
N LEU A 3 -17.34 10.65 -7.45
CA LEU A 3 -17.20 11.41 -6.20
C LEU A 3 -18.44 11.28 -5.31
N THR A 4 -19.63 11.32 -5.91
CA THR A 4 -20.89 11.13 -5.19
C THR A 4 -20.99 9.73 -4.58
N THR A 5 -20.54 8.70 -5.29
CA THR A 5 -20.47 7.32 -4.76
C THR A 5 -19.55 7.23 -3.55
N LEU A 6 -18.37 7.86 -3.58
CA LEU A 6 -17.46 7.90 -2.44
C LEU A 6 -18.09 8.62 -1.24
N CYS A 7 -18.74 9.76 -1.46
CA CYS A 7 -19.45 10.47 -0.40
C CYS A 7 -20.53 9.62 0.26
N TYR A 8 -21.36 8.91 -0.52
CA TYR A 8 -22.36 8.01 0.05
C TYR A 8 -21.74 6.85 0.82
N HIS A 9 -20.66 6.24 0.33
CA HIS A 9 -19.95 5.20 1.09
C HIS A 9 -19.42 5.68 2.44
N VAL A 10 -18.93 6.93 2.52
CA VAL A 10 -18.45 7.51 3.78
C VAL A 10 -19.59 7.84 4.74
N ILE A 11 -20.65 8.49 4.24
CA ILE A 11 -21.78 8.95 5.04
C ILE A 11 -22.61 7.77 5.54
N ASP A 12 -23.01 6.88 4.63
CA ASP A 12 -23.93 5.80 4.94
C ASP A 12 -23.24 4.63 5.63
N ASN A 13 -21.92 4.45 5.41
CA ASN A 13 -21.13 3.35 5.95
C ASN A 13 -21.86 1.98 5.88
N PRO A 14 -22.26 1.53 4.68
CA PRO A 14 -23.11 0.34 4.55
C PRO A 14 -22.45 -0.96 5.04
N THR A 15 -21.13 -0.96 5.20
CA THR A 15 -20.35 -2.11 5.69
C THR A 15 -20.11 -2.08 7.21
N GLU A 16 -20.55 -1.02 7.88
CA GLU A 16 -20.34 -0.76 9.31
C GLU A 16 -18.88 -0.89 9.78
N ARG A 17 -17.91 -0.78 8.86
CA ARG A 17 -16.49 -0.94 9.19
C ARG A 17 -16.00 0.21 10.05
N SER A 18 -15.27 -0.14 11.12
CA SER A 18 -14.50 0.83 11.88
C SER A 18 -13.30 1.32 11.09
N LYS A 19 -12.67 2.39 11.57
CA LYS A 19 -11.44 2.93 10.97
C LYS A 19 -10.32 1.90 10.97
N GLU A 20 -10.18 1.18 12.08
CA GLU A 20 -9.18 0.14 12.30
C GLU A 20 -9.41 -1.02 11.35
N ALA A 21 -10.66 -1.41 11.11
CA ALA A 21 -11.01 -2.45 10.16
C ALA A 21 -10.67 -2.06 8.71
N ILE A 22 -10.87 -0.79 8.34
CA ILE A 22 -10.47 -0.28 7.01
C ILE A 22 -8.94 -0.31 6.88
N VAL A 23 -8.22 0.21 7.87
CA VAL A 23 -6.74 0.19 7.85
C VAL A 23 -6.21 -1.24 7.80
N GLN A 24 -6.78 -2.16 8.56
CA GLN A 24 -6.39 -3.56 8.51
C GLN A 24 -6.58 -4.16 7.10
N GLY A 25 -7.70 -3.86 6.45
CA GLY A 25 -7.95 -4.31 5.07
C GLY A 25 -6.97 -3.69 4.05
N ILE A 26 -6.52 -2.45 4.26
CA ILE A 26 -5.45 -1.85 3.44
C ILE A 26 -4.11 -2.57 3.71
N MET A 27 -3.82 -2.87 4.99
CA MET A 27 -2.58 -3.53 5.40
C MET A 27 -2.48 -4.99 4.94
N GLU A 28 -3.56 -5.62 4.48
CA GLU A 28 -3.51 -6.94 3.83
C GLU A 28 -2.69 -6.90 2.53
N PHE A 29 -2.61 -5.74 1.87
CA PHE A 29 -1.80 -5.58 0.65
C PHE A 29 -0.33 -5.22 0.94
N ALA A 30 0.01 -4.81 2.16
CA ALA A 30 1.32 -4.23 2.45
C ALA A 30 2.49 -5.22 2.26
N ASP A 31 2.28 -6.51 2.52
CA ASP A 31 3.31 -7.54 2.32
C ASP A 31 3.36 -8.04 0.86
N THR A 32 2.32 -7.77 0.09
CA THR A 32 2.12 -8.23 -1.29
C THR A 32 1.94 -7.07 -2.27
N ASP A 33 2.52 -5.91 -1.95
CA ASP A 33 2.31 -4.71 -2.76
C ASP A 33 2.94 -4.89 -4.13
N THR A 34 2.18 -4.62 -5.19
CA THR A 34 2.58 -4.83 -6.60
C THR A 34 3.99 -4.32 -6.91
N ILE A 35 4.37 -3.14 -6.42
CA ILE A 35 5.67 -2.55 -6.75
C ILE A 35 6.86 -3.27 -6.11
N CYS A 36 6.58 -4.13 -5.12
CA CYS A 36 7.56 -4.96 -4.43
C CYS A 36 7.76 -6.32 -5.10
N PHE A 37 6.98 -6.70 -6.12
CA PHE A 37 7.09 -7.99 -6.81
C PHE A 37 7.53 -7.78 -8.27
N ARG A 38 8.77 -8.17 -8.56
CA ARG A 38 9.38 -8.00 -9.89
C ARG A 38 9.37 -9.30 -10.68
N VAL A 39 9.21 -9.16 -11.99
CA VAL A 39 9.37 -10.29 -12.90
C VAL A 39 10.84 -10.47 -13.26
N GLU A 40 11.28 -11.70 -13.50
CA GLU A 40 12.67 -11.97 -13.89
C GLU A 40 12.86 -12.00 -15.42
N SER A 41 11.77 -12.10 -16.18
CA SER A 41 11.78 -12.18 -17.63
C SER A 41 10.44 -11.71 -18.22
N PRO A 42 10.44 -11.02 -19.38
CA PRO A 42 11.60 -10.60 -20.15
C PRO A 42 12.38 -9.44 -19.51
N GLU A 43 13.68 -9.31 -19.82
CA GLU A 43 14.58 -8.29 -19.26
C GLU A 43 14.06 -6.86 -19.49
N GLU A 44 13.46 -6.60 -20.66
CA GLU A 44 12.86 -5.32 -20.99
C GLU A 44 11.78 -4.91 -19.96
N LEU A 45 10.93 -5.86 -19.53
CA LEU A 45 9.89 -5.58 -18.55
C LEU A 45 10.48 -5.33 -17.15
N LEU A 46 11.52 -6.08 -16.76
CA LEU A 46 12.23 -5.82 -15.50
C LEU A 46 12.87 -4.43 -15.50
N SER A 47 13.47 -4.01 -16.62
CA SER A 47 14.05 -2.67 -16.76
C SER A 47 12.99 -1.57 -16.61
N GLU A 48 11.83 -1.73 -17.25
CA GLU A 48 10.70 -0.79 -17.12
C GLU A 48 10.16 -0.75 -15.69
N GLN A 49 9.97 -1.91 -15.05
CA GLN A 49 9.57 -1.98 -13.64
C GLN A 49 10.57 -1.21 -12.76
N ASN A 50 11.88 -1.42 -12.93
CA ASN A 50 12.89 -0.72 -12.13
C ASN A 50 12.84 0.79 -12.38
N SER A 51 12.79 1.23 -13.64
CA SER A 51 12.71 2.65 -14.01
C SER A 51 11.51 3.35 -13.37
N GLU A 52 10.32 2.73 -13.44
CA GLU A 52 9.08 3.39 -13.04
C GLU A 52 8.71 3.19 -11.56
N TRP A 53 9.07 2.05 -10.97
CA TRP A 53 8.63 1.70 -9.61
C TRP A 53 9.69 1.97 -8.54
N ASP A 54 10.98 1.95 -8.87
CA ASP A 54 12.03 2.29 -7.89
C ASP A 54 11.90 3.73 -7.35
N PRO A 55 11.51 4.74 -8.15
CA PRO A 55 11.27 6.09 -7.61
C PRO A 55 10.21 6.14 -6.51
N VAL A 56 9.21 5.26 -6.55
CA VAL A 56 8.18 5.16 -5.51
C VAL A 56 8.77 4.56 -4.23
N LEU A 57 9.58 3.51 -4.36
CA LEU A 57 10.28 2.88 -3.22
C LEU A 57 11.31 3.84 -2.60
N ASP A 58 12.03 4.59 -3.42
CA ASP A 58 12.99 5.62 -2.99
C ASP A 58 12.29 6.75 -2.23
N PHE A 59 11.10 7.15 -2.69
CA PHE A 59 10.26 8.12 -1.98
C PHE A 59 9.85 7.61 -0.60
N ILE A 60 9.42 6.34 -0.51
CA ILE A 60 9.04 5.71 0.76
C ILE A 60 10.24 5.68 1.71
N GLU A 61 11.41 5.25 1.22
CA GLU A 61 12.65 5.18 1.99
C GLU A 61 13.06 6.55 2.51
N LYS A 62 13.07 7.57 1.65
CA LYS A 62 13.42 8.93 2.03
C LYS A 62 12.44 9.54 3.03
N LYS A 63 11.14 9.28 2.88
CA LYS A 63 10.10 9.91 3.70
C LYS A 63 9.89 9.21 5.04
N TYR A 64 10.00 7.89 5.06
CA TYR A 64 9.63 7.04 6.21
C TYR A 64 10.82 6.28 6.81
N ASN A 65 12.03 6.46 6.27
CA ASN A 65 13.26 5.80 6.72
C ASN A 65 13.17 4.27 6.73
N PHE A 66 12.41 3.69 5.81
CA PHE A 66 12.39 2.24 5.57
C PHE A 66 12.14 1.96 4.09
N ARG A 67 12.76 0.90 3.57
CA ARG A 67 12.49 0.39 2.21
C ARG A 67 11.73 -0.93 2.29
N PRO A 68 10.56 -1.08 1.62
CA PRO A 68 9.93 -2.37 1.46
C PRO A 68 10.87 -3.38 0.78
N PRO A 69 10.86 -4.65 1.17
CA PRO A 69 11.64 -5.68 0.48
C PRO A 69 11.08 -5.90 -0.93
N VAL A 70 11.95 -5.85 -1.94
CA VAL A 70 11.59 -6.19 -3.31
C VAL A 70 11.98 -7.64 -3.56
N THR A 71 11.03 -8.45 -4.04
CA THR A 71 11.23 -9.87 -4.31
C THR A 71 10.88 -10.19 -5.76
N SER A 72 11.38 -11.34 -6.23
CA SER A 72 11.02 -11.92 -7.51
C SER A 72 10.41 -13.32 -7.33
N GLY A 73 9.62 -13.74 -8.32
CA GLY A 73 8.98 -15.06 -8.31
C GLY A 73 7.96 -15.21 -7.18
N PHE A 74 8.04 -16.32 -6.44
CA PHE A 74 7.10 -16.69 -5.38
C PHE A 74 7.62 -16.41 -3.96
N SER A 75 8.78 -15.75 -3.84
CA SER A 75 9.37 -15.46 -2.54
C SER A 75 8.59 -14.35 -1.84
N LEU A 76 7.95 -14.66 -0.73
CA LEU A 76 7.29 -13.70 0.14
C LEU A 76 8.25 -13.28 1.25
N THR A 77 8.62 -12.00 1.26
CA THR A 77 9.35 -11.41 2.38
C THR A 77 8.42 -10.42 3.08
N PRO A 78 7.91 -10.74 4.28
CA PRO A 78 6.98 -9.86 4.96
C PRO A 78 7.67 -8.57 5.42
N LEU A 79 6.89 -7.49 5.57
CA LEU A 79 7.39 -6.27 6.18
C LEU A 79 7.82 -6.51 7.63
N SER A 80 8.85 -5.77 8.06
CA SER A 80 9.24 -5.79 9.47
C SER A 80 8.09 -5.31 10.37
N PRO A 81 7.95 -5.82 11.61
CA PRO A 81 6.91 -5.36 12.53
C PRO A 81 6.95 -3.84 12.76
N GLY A 82 8.14 -3.24 12.79
CA GLY A 82 8.31 -1.79 12.94
C GLY A 82 7.81 -0.99 11.73
N SER A 83 8.09 -1.46 10.52
CA SER A 83 7.57 -0.86 9.28
C SER A 83 6.05 -0.97 9.21
N ARG A 84 5.50 -2.13 9.59
CA ARG A 84 4.05 -2.37 9.60
C ARG A 84 3.35 -1.42 10.57
N GLU A 85 3.88 -1.27 11.78
CA GLU A 85 3.34 -0.34 12.78
C GLU A 85 3.43 1.11 12.30
N LEU A 86 4.53 1.50 11.65
CA LEU A 86 4.69 2.84 11.10
C LEU A 86 3.60 3.16 10.06
N ILE A 87 3.34 2.24 9.13
CA ILE A 87 2.32 2.41 8.08
C ILE A 87 0.93 2.45 8.71
N SER A 88 0.60 1.49 9.58
CA SER A 88 -0.68 1.44 10.28
C SER A 88 -0.96 2.73 11.04
N ARG A 89 0.01 3.24 11.80
CA ARG A 89 -0.11 4.50 12.52
C ARG A 89 -0.31 5.69 11.59
N HIS A 90 0.37 5.71 10.44
CA HIS A 90 0.20 6.78 9.45
C HIS A 90 -1.22 6.77 8.84
N LEU A 91 -1.73 5.60 8.45
CA LEU A 91 -3.09 5.43 7.93
C LEU A 91 -4.14 5.78 8.99
N LEU A 92 -3.92 5.35 10.24
CA LEU A 92 -4.77 5.69 11.37
C LEU A 92 -4.75 7.19 11.73
N ALA A 93 -3.87 8.02 11.15
CA ALA A 93 -3.93 9.46 11.32
C ALA A 93 -4.99 10.13 10.41
N TYR A 94 -5.37 9.51 9.30
CA TYR A 94 -6.37 10.07 8.37
C TYR A 94 -7.77 10.03 8.97
N ASN A 95 -8.65 10.96 8.58
CA ASN A 95 -10.08 10.83 8.93
C ASN A 95 -10.76 9.78 8.02
N ARG A 96 -12.03 9.48 8.29
CA ARG A 96 -12.77 8.49 7.50
C ARG A 96 -12.84 8.85 6.02
N TRP A 97 -12.99 10.14 5.70
CA TRP A 97 -13.02 10.62 4.32
C TRP A 97 -11.75 10.19 3.59
N GLY A 98 -10.57 10.54 4.12
CA GLY A 98 -9.28 10.19 3.50
C GLY A 98 -8.91 8.71 3.48
N LEU A 99 -9.62 7.85 4.22
CA LEU A 99 -9.42 6.39 4.18
C LEU A 99 -10.31 5.69 3.16
N VAL A 100 -11.43 6.31 2.78
CA VAL A 100 -12.38 5.76 1.80
C VAL A 100 -12.20 6.42 0.42
N GLY A 101 -11.76 7.69 0.37
CA GLY A 101 -11.61 8.47 -0.86
C GLY A 101 -10.58 9.60 -0.78
#